data_AF-A0A2V6PWL9-F1
#
_entry.id   AF-A0A2V6PWL9-F1
#
_cell.length_a   1.000
_cell.length_b   1.000
_cell.length_c   1.000
_cell.angle_alpha   90.00
_cell.angle_beta   90.00
_cell.angle_gamma   90.00
#
_symmetry.space_group_name_H-M   'P 1'
#
loop_
_entity.id
_entity.type
_entity.pdbx_description
1 polymer ?
#
loop_
_entity_poly.entity_id
_entity_poly.type
_entity_poly.pdbx_seq_one_letter_code
_entity_poly.pdbx_strand_id
1 'polypeptide(L)'
;MTARPALALLAVLALSGCATLLGGPGRQTLADIERAKAERLERDGALRAALEATTVALTLEPDDPALRERKARLEARIERAVAEQMQHARAALGRGAYLEARRHFLMALALDPGHAPAFEGLRNEVKEVRFVTHIVRAGESLGSIAQRYYGDRSRSEVIWEINQLPRNPRLTVGASLRVPEIPGVPFYLSPREGADPSRGTIPRDDLAPEIDPLVAEARDALERKNFAEALASVDRVLASNPYHSEGAELKKTILYSLGKTRLGERRYDESYQALVQLAKLTPRYDDLTDLTRQARAGLVQQRYNEGVRLYREEKLEQAIDEWKAVLELDPRHPSARKNIEQAELILKKLDERTKR
;
A
#
# COMPACT_ATOMS: atom_id res chain seq x y z
N MET A 1 -80.14 10.87 37.98
CA MET A 1 -79.31 12.09 37.87
C MET A 1 -77.94 11.76 38.40
N THR A 2 -76.94 11.60 37.51
CA THR A 2 -75.49 11.83 37.69
C THR A 2 -74.75 11.05 36.60
N ALA A 3 -74.38 11.73 35.53
CA ALA A 3 -73.44 11.22 34.53
C ALA A 3 -72.18 12.10 34.58
N ARG A 4 -71.04 11.51 34.92
CA ARG A 4 -69.71 12.05 34.64
C ARG A 4 -69.11 11.20 33.53
N PRO A 5 -68.62 11.78 32.43
CA PRO A 5 -67.60 11.15 31.63
C PRO A 5 -66.24 11.81 31.91
N ALA A 6 -65.24 10.94 32.05
CA ALA A 6 -63.85 11.25 32.26
C ALA A 6 -63.21 11.90 31.01
N LEU A 7 -62.29 12.85 31.24
CA LEU A 7 -61.34 13.33 30.25
C LEU A 7 -60.44 12.17 29.82
N ALA A 8 -60.48 11.80 28.54
CA ALA A 8 -59.42 11.04 27.88
C ALA A 8 -58.77 11.95 26.84
N LEU A 9 -57.60 12.50 27.19
CA LEU A 9 -56.77 13.30 26.30
C LEU A 9 -56.00 12.31 25.39
N LEU A 10 -56.45 12.14 24.15
CA LEU A 10 -55.77 11.34 23.13
C LEU A 10 -54.62 12.18 22.55
N ALA A 11 -53.42 12.00 23.08
CA ALA A 11 -52.18 12.50 22.48
C ALA A 11 -51.82 11.64 21.27
N VAL A 12 -52.22 12.07 20.08
CA VAL A 12 -51.70 11.51 18.82
C VAL A 12 -50.29 12.08 18.62
N LEU A 13 -49.29 11.28 18.97
CA LEU A 13 -47.90 11.49 18.59
C LEU A 13 -47.74 11.28 17.08
N ALA A 14 -47.83 12.36 16.30
CA ALA A 14 -47.37 12.38 14.92
C ALA A 14 -45.83 12.38 14.90
N LEU A 15 -45.24 11.19 14.86
CA LEU A 15 -43.84 10.96 14.53
C LEU A 15 -43.64 11.16 13.02
N SER A 16 -43.61 12.42 12.58
CA SER A 16 -43.25 12.78 11.21
C SER A 16 -42.40 14.05 11.24
N GLY A 17 -41.13 13.90 11.58
CA GLY A 17 -40.27 15.07 11.83
C GLY A 17 -38.77 14.82 11.75
N CYS A 18 -38.31 13.91 10.91
CA CYS A 18 -36.87 13.82 10.56
C CYS A 18 -36.60 13.92 9.05
N ALA A 19 -37.62 14.08 8.20
CA ALA A 19 -37.43 14.16 6.75
C ALA A 19 -37.25 15.59 6.20
N THR A 20 -37.48 16.63 7.01
CA THR A 20 -37.52 18.03 6.55
C THR A 20 -36.21 18.81 6.70
N LEU A 21 -35.14 18.22 7.25
CA LEU A 21 -33.87 18.92 7.52
C LEU A 21 -32.83 18.88 6.38
N LEU A 22 -33.16 18.24 5.24
CA LEU A 22 -32.40 18.31 3.98
C LEU A 22 -33.23 18.84 2.80
N GLY A 23 -34.44 19.36 3.07
CA GLY A 23 -35.31 19.96 2.06
C GLY A 23 -34.91 21.40 1.78
N GLY A 24 -33.90 21.61 0.93
CA GLY A 24 -33.47 22.96 0.57
C GLY A 24 -32.48 23.00 -0.60
N PRO A 25 -32.07 24.21 -1.04
CA PRO A 25 -31.21 24.45 -2.20
C PRO A 25 -29.91 23.63 -2.20
N GLY A 26 -29.39 23.24 -1.04
CA GLY A 26 -28.20 22.39 -0.95
C GLY A 26 -28.37 20.98 -1.55
N ARG A 27 -29.57 20.37 -1.49
CA ARG A 27 -29.84 19.07 -2.11
C ARG A 27 -29.83 19.16 -3.64
N GLN A 28 -30.40 20.24 -4.17
CA GLN A 28 -30.41 20.55 -5.61
C GLN A 28 -28.99 20.87 -6.10
N THR A 29 -28.23 21.68 -5.37
CA THR A 29 -26.82 21.98 -5.70
C THR A 29 -25.94 20.72 -5.73
N LEU A 30 -26.13 19.79 -4.79
CA LEU A 30 -25.41 18.51 -4.81
C LEU A 30 -25.84 17.63 -5.99
N ALA A 31 -27.13 17.62 -6.34
CA ALA A 31 -27.62 16.93 -7.53
C ALA A 31 -27.05 17.52 -8.83
N ASP A 32 -26.93 18.85 -8.92
CA ASP A 32 -26.29 19.55 -10.05
C ASP A 32 -24.81 19.17 -10.20
N ILE A 33 -24.08 19.09 -9.08
CA ILE A 33 -22.65 18.70 -9.06
C ILE A 33 -22.49 17.26 -9.58
N GLU A 34 -23.28 16.32 -9.07
CA GLU A 34 -23.20 14.92 -9.53
C GLU A 34 -23.68 14.77 -10.98
N ARG A 35 -24.65 15.57 -11.43
CA ARG A 35 -25.06 15.67 -12.84
C ARG A 35 -23.88 16.09 -13.73
N ALA A 36 -23.20 17.19 -13.40
CA ALA A 36 -22.05 17.68 -14.16
C ALA A 36 -20.89 16.67 -14.17
N LYS A 37 -20.67 15.97 -13.06
CA LYS A 37 -19.67 14.90 -12.95
C LYS A 37 -20.02 13.70 -13.82
N ALA A 38 -21.28 13.25 -13.81
CA ALA A 38 -21.75 12.17 -14.67
C ALA A 38 -21.53 12.50 -16.16
N GLU A 39 -21.81 13.74 -16.57
CA GLU A 39 -21.59 14.20 -17.95
C GLU A 39 -20.15 14.21 -18.39
N ARG A 40 -19.24 14.61 -17.49
CA ARG A 40 -17.81 14.57 -17.76
C ARG A 40 -17.34 13.12 -17.93
N LEU A 41 -17.72 12.24 -16.99
CA LEU A 41 -17.35 10.83 -17.02
C LEU A 41 -17.92 10.11 -18.25
N GLU A 42 -19.15 10.47 -18.66
CA GLU A 42 -19.78 9.92 -19.87
C GLU A 42 -19.02 10.33 -21.14
N ARG A 43 -18.57 11.60 -21.22
CA ARG A 43 -17.73 12.09 -22.33
C ARG A 43 -16.35 11.43 -22.35
N ASP A 44 -15.77 11.19 -21.19
CA ASP A 44 -14.47 10.53 -21.04
C ASP A 44 -14.56 9.00 -21.27
N GLY A 45 -15.75 8.45 -21.52
CA GLY A 45 -15.97 7.02 -21.75
C GLY A 45 -15.95 6.17 -20.48
N ALA A 46 -15.88 6.77 -19.29
CA ALA A 46 -15.93 6.09 -18.00
C ALA A 46 -17.37 5.71 -17.62
N LEU A 47 -17.99 4.84 -18.42
CA LEU A 47 -19.43 4.55 -18.39
C LEU A 47 -19.93 4.10 -17.01
N ARG A 48 -19.20 3.22 -16.33
CA ARG A 48 -19.59 2.72 -15.00
C ARG A 48 -19.59 3.84 -13.96
N ALA A 49 -18.55 4.66 -13.93
CA ALA A 49 -18.47 5.81 -13.02
C ALA A 49 -19.52 6.88 -13.35
N ALA A 50 -19.84 7.07 -14.63
CA ALA A 50 -20.94 7.94 -15.06
C ALA A 50 -22.31 7.43 -14.57
N LEU A 51 -22.54 6.11 -14.62
CA LEU A 51 -23.75 5.48 -14.09
C LEU A 51 -23.85 5.64 -12.56
N GLU A 52 -22.74 5.51 -11.84
CA GLU A 52 -22.71 5.73 -10.38
C GLU A 52 -23.06 7.17 -10.02
N ALA A 53 -22.42 8.16 -10.65
CA ALA A 53 -22.73 9.57 -10.44
C ALA A 53 -24.19 9.90 -10.79
N THR A 54 -24.72 9.33 -11.89
CA THR A 54 -26.14 9.46 -12.26
C THR A 54 -27.07 8.84 -11.22
N THR A 55 -26.69 7.70 -10.63
CA THR A 55 -27.48 7.02 -9.60
C THR A 55 -27.51 7.83 -8.30
N VAL A 56 -26.40 8.45 -7.92
CA VAL A 56 -26.35 9.38 -6.78
C VAL A 56 -27.25 10.58 -7.03
N ALA A 57 -27.15 11.21 -8.22
CA ALA A 57 -28.03 12.32 -8.60
C ALA A 57 -29.51 11.92 -8.55
N LEU A 58 -29.88 10.74 -9.05
CA LEU A 58 -31.26 10.24 -9.02
C LEU A 58 -31.75 9.91 -7.59
N THR A 59 -30.84 9.54 -6.68
CA THR A 59 -31.17 9.38 -5.26
C THR A 59 -31.51 10.73 -4.62
N LEU A 60 -30.82 11.79 -5.03
CA LEU A 60 -31.09 13.16 -4.59
C LEU A 60 -32.34 13.74 -5.28
N GLU A 61 -32.62 13.41 -6.54
CA GLU A 61 -33.79 13.91 -7.29
C GLU A 61 -34.54 12.74 -7.97
N PRO A 62 -35.35 11.96 -7.22
CA PRO A 62 -35.98 10.74 -7.74
C PRO A 62 -37.01 10.99 -8.85
N ASP A 63 -37.53 12.22 -8.91
CA ASP A 63 -38.60 12.61 -9.82
C ASP A 63 -38.11 13.08 -11.20
N ASP A 64 -36.80 13.28 -11.38
CA ASP A 64 -36.22 13.83 -12.61
C ASP A 64 -36.28 12.81 -13.79
N PRO A 65 -37.06 13.10 -14.85
CA PRO A 65 -37.16 12.22 -16.02
C PRO A 65 -35.85 12.13 -16.82
N ALA A 66 -35.05 13.20 -16.88
CA ALA A 66 -33.79 13.21 -17.63
C ALA A 66 -32.73 12.32 -16.98
N LEU A 67 -32.67 12.29 -15.65
CA LEU A 67 -31.77 11.39 -14.90
C LEU A 67 -32.16 9.92 -15.09
N ARG A 68 -33.46 9.60 -15.09
CA ARG A 68 -33.93 8.22 -15.38
C ARG A 68 -33.58 7.79 -16.79
N GLU A 69 -33.80 8.67 -17.77
CA GLU A 69 -33.47 8.40 -19.16
C GLU A 69 -31.95 8.22 -19.35
N ARG A 70 -31.12 9.10 -18.74
CA ARG A 70 -29.67 8.96 -18.78
C ARG A 70 -29.20 7.66 -18.14
N LYS A 71 -29.75 7.29 -16.99
CA LYS A 71 -29.46 6.00 -16.33
C LYS A 71 -29.74 4.84 -17.28
N ALA A 72 -30.93 4.78 -17.87
CA ALA A 72 -31.32 3.73 -18.81
C ALA A 72 -30.41 3.69 -20.06
N ARG A 73 -30.02 4.85 -20.60
CA ARG A 73 -29.07 4.93 -21.73
C ARG A 73 -27.69 4.41 -21.34
N LEU A 74 -27.17 4.77 -20.16
CA LEU A 74 -25.87 4.30 -19.67
C LEU A 74 -25.87 2.80 -19.40
N GLU A 75 -26.92 2.28 -18.77
CA GLU A 75 -27.12 0.83 -18.55
C GLU A 75 -27.12 0.09 -19.89
N ALA A 76 -27.90 0.53 -20.87
CA ALA A 76 -27.93 -0.09 -22.20
C ALA A 76 -26.57 -0.02 -22.93
N ARG A 77 -25.79 1.05 -22.74
CA ARG A 77 -24.43 1.16 -23.31
C ARG A 77 -23.45 0.21 -22.62
N ILE A 78 -23.51 0.12 -21.29
CA ILE A 78 -22.68 -0.81 -20.51
C ILE A 78 -23.00 -2.24 -20.90
N GLU A 79 -24.28 -2.62 -20.98
CA GLU A 79 -24.70 -3.97 -21.39
C GLU A 79 -24.16 -4.35 -22.76
N ARG A 80 -24.25 -3.45 -23.75
CA ARG A 80 -23.69 -3.68 -25.10
C ARG A 80 -22.17 -3.85 -25.06
N ALA A 81 -21.47 -2.98 -24.32
CA ALA A 81 -20.02 -3.05 -24.20
C ALA A 81 -19.56 -4.34 -23.48
N VAL A 82 -20.26 -4.75 -22.42
CA VAL A 82 -20.03 -6.03 -21.74
C VAL A 82 -20.27 -7.18 -22.70
N ALA A 83 -21.36 -7.18 -23.47
CA ALA A 83 -21.66 -8.22 -24.44
C ALA A 83 -20.58 -8.34 -25.52
N GLU A 84 -20.07 -7.21 -26.02
CA GLU A 84 -18.95 -7.16 -26.97
C GLU A 84 -17.67 -7.75 -26.37
N GLN A 85 -17.30 -7.35 -25.15
CA GLN A 85 -16.14 -7.93 -24.47
C GLN A 85 -16.31 -9.44 -24.22
N MET A 86 -17.51 -9.89 -23.87
CA MET A 86 -17.80 -11.31 -23.70
C MET A 86 -17.69 -12.11 -25.01
N GLN A 87 -18.11 -11.52 -26.13
CA GLN A 87 -17.92 -12.12 -27.46
C GLN A 87 -16.44 -12.23 -27.82
N HIS A 88 -15.65 -11.17 -27.59
CA HIS A 88 -14.21 -11.22 -27.80
C HIS A 88 -13.52 -12.24 -26.89
N ALA A 89 -13.93 -12.34 -25.62
CA ALA A 89 -13.40 -13.33 -24.69
C ALA A 89 -13.65 -14.76 -25.18
N ARG A 90 -14.89 -15.08 -25.60
CA ARG A 90 -15.24 -16.40 -26.16
C ARG A 90 -14.52 -16.70 -27.46
N ALA A 91 -14.39 -15.72 -28.35
CA ALA A 91 -13.63 -15.88 -29.59
C ALA A 91 -12.14 -16.15 -29.31
N ALA A 92 -11.55 -15.45 -28.33
CA ALA A 92 -10.18 -15.69 -27.90
C ALA A 92 -10.01 -17.08 -27.28
N LEU A 93 -10.96 -17.54 -26.47
CA LEU A 93 -10.96 -18.91 -25.93
C LEU A 93 -11.06 -19.97 -27.03
N GLY A 94 -11.93 -19.77 -28.02
CA GLY A 94 -12.04 -20.67 -29.17
C GLY A 94 -10.74 -20.78 -30.00
N ARG A 95 -9.87 -19.77 -29.92
CA ARG A 95 -8.53 -19.76 -30.53
C ARG A 95 -7.42 -20.23 -29.58
N GLY A 96 -7.73 -20.59 -28.33
CA GLY A 96 -6.74 -20.91 -27.29
C GLY A 96 -5.91 -19.70 -26.83
N ALA A 97 -6.36 -18.47 -27.11
CA ALA A 97 -5.69 -17.23 -26.74
C ALA A 97 -6.11 -16.78 -25.33
N TYR A 98 -5.70 -17.53 -24.31
CA TYR A 98 -6.16 -17.36 -22.93
C TYR A 98 -5.84 -15.96 -22.33
N LEU A 99 -4.68 -15.38 -22.64
CA LEU A 99 -4.33 -14.02 -22.17
C LEU A 99 -5.24 -12.94 -22.77
N GLU A 100 -5.62 -13.10 -24.03
CA GLU A 100 -6.55 -12.20 -24.71
C GLU A 100 -7.95 -12.34 -24.11
N ALA A 101 -8.41 -13.59 -23.92
CA ALA A 101 -9.67 -13.88 -23.24
C ALA A 101 -9.74 -13.27 -21.84
N ARG A 102 -8.65 -13.40 -21.06
CA ARG A 102 -8.52 -12.81 -19.72
C ARG A 102 -8.72 -11.30 -19.74
N ARG A 103 -8.05 -10.59 -20.65
CA ARG A 103 -8.19 -9.13 -20.76
C ARG A 103 -9.64 -8.74 -21.02
N HIS A 104 -10.30 -9.43 -21.95
CA HIS A 104 -11.69 -9.15 -22.27
C HIS A 104 -12.65 -9.46 -21.10
N PHE A 105 -12.44 -10.54 -20.35
CA PHE A 105 -13.21 -10.80 -19.12
C PHE A 105 -13.02 -9.71 -18.06
N LEU A 106 -11.80 -9.21 -17.86
CA LEU A 106 -11.54 -8.12 -16.92
C LEU A 106 -12.16 -6.80 -17.39
N MET A 107 -12.16 -6.51 -18.69
CA MET A 107 -12.83 -5.34 -19.25
C MET A 107 -14.35 -5.42 -19.06
N ALA A 108 -14.95 -6.59 -19.23
CA ALA A 108 -16.36 -6.83 -18.92
C ALA A 108 -16.67 -6.58 -17.43
N LEU A 109 -15.82 -7.09 -16.52
CA LEU A 109 -15.98 -6.90 -15.07
C LEU A 109 -15.71 -5.46 -14.61
N ALA A 110 -14.87 -4.70 -15.31
CA ALA A 110 -14.67 -3.28 -15.04
C ALA A 110 -15.92 -2.44 -15.36
N LEU A 111 -16.69 -2.89 -16.35
CA LEU A 111 -17.96 -2.27 -16.75
C LEU A 111 -19.13 -2.74 -15.86
N ASP A 112 -19.18 -4.03 -15.53
CA ASP A 112 -20.16 -4.65 -14.64
C ASP A 112 -19.46 -5.65 -13.68
N PRO A 113 -19.12 -5.22 -12.45
CA PRO A 113 -18.47 -6.09 -11.47
C PRO A 113 -19.31 -7.29 -11.03
N GLY A 114 -20.64 -7.23 -11.23
CA GLY A 114 -21.59 -8.29 -10.88
C GLY A 114 -21.79 -9.32 -12.00
N HIS A 115 -21.10 -9.18 -13.14
CA HIS A 115 -21.33 -10.03 -14.31
C HIS A 115 -20.85 -11.48 -14.10
N ALA A 116 -21.74 -12.33 -13.58
CA ALA A 116 -21.44 -13.72 -13.23
C ALA A 116 -20.77 -14.51 -14.37
N PRO A 117 -21.23 -14.43 -15.65
CA PRO A 117 -20.56 -15.16 -16.74
C PRO A 117 -19.11 -14.74 -17.00
N ALA A 118 -18.76 -13.45 -16.82
CA ALA A 118 -17.38 -12.99 -17.00
C ALA A 118 -16.49 -13.47 -15.85
N PHE A 119 -17.03 -13.44 -14.62
CA PHE A 119 -16.34 -13.94 -13.45
C PHE A 119 -16.09 -15.45 -13.54
N GLU A 120 -17.09 -16.22 -13.97
CA GLU A 120 -16.96 -17.67 -14.16
C GLU A 120 -15.99 -18.01 -15.30
N GLY A 121 -16.06 -17.33 -16.44
CA GLY A 121 -15.11 -17.50 -17.54
C GLY A 121 -13.66 -17.21 -17.11
N LEU A 122 -13.46 -16.15 -16.33
CA LEU A 122 -12.14 -15.81 -15.76
C LEU A 122 -11.63 -16.88 -14.78
N ARG A 123 -12.50 -17.45 -13.95
CA ARG A 123 -12.14 -18.44 -12.93
C ARG A 123 -11.91 -19.84 -13.51
N ASN A 124 -12.73 -20.24 -14.47
CA ASN A 124 -12.85 -21.64 -14.90
C ASN A 124 -12.17 -21.91 -16.26
N GLU A 125 -12.26 -20.96 -17.20
CA GLU A 125 -11.90 -21.17 -18.61
C GLU A 125 -10.54 -20.55 -18.97
N VAL A 126 -10.09 -19.55 -18.21
CA VAL A 126 -8.71 -19.05 -18.25
C VAL A 126 -7.87 -19.78 -17.20
N LYS A 127 -7.90 -21.12 -17.25
CA LYS A 127 -6.90 -21.96 -16.58
C LYS A 127 -5.83 -22.30 -17.61
N GLU A 128 -4.72 -21.58 -17.58
CA GLU A 128 -3.38 -22.16 -17.57
C GLU A 128 -2.33 -21.08 -17.72
N VAL A 129 -1.47 -21.03 -16.70
CA VAL A 129 -0.13 -20.55 -16.90
C VAL A 129 0.56 -21.54 -17.84
N ARG A 130 0.95 -21.15 -19.06
CA ARG A 130 1.67 -22.03 -19.98
C ARG A 130 2.87 -22.63 -19.25
N PHE A 131 2.95 -23.95 -19.11
CA PHE A 131 4.10 -24.60 -18.48
C PHE A 131 4.95 -25.34 -19.52
N VAL A 132 6.27 -25.15 -19.43
CA VAL A 132 7.24 -25.97 -20.14
C VAL A 132 7.69 -27.09 -19.21
N THR A 133 7.74 -28.33 -19.70
CA THR A 133 8.35 -29.42 -18.94
C THR A 133 9.86 -29.39 -19.14
N HIS A 134 10.60 -29.17 -18.06
CA HIS A 134 12.06 -29.17 -18.04
C HIS A 134 12.58 -30.44 -17.38
N ILE A 135 13.51 -31.13 -18.04
CA ILE A 135 14.19 -32.30 -17.48
C ILE A 135 15.48 -31.82 -16.82
N VAL A 136 15.57 -32.00 -15.50
CA VAL A 136 16.72 -31.59 -14.69
C VAL A 136 17.99 -32.28 -15.18
N ARG A 137 19.02 -31.50 -15.48
CA ARG A 137 20.37 -31.94 -15.83
C ARG A 137 21.27 -31.93 -14.59
N ALA A 138 22.41 -32.62 -14.67
CA ALA A 138 23.39 -32.67 -13.59
C ALA A 138 23.88 -31.25 -13.23
N GLY A 139 23.80 -30.90 -11.94
CA GLY A 139 24.23 -29.60 -11.42
C GLY A 139 23.23 -28.45 -11.60
N GLU A 140 22.03 -28.69 -12.15
CA GLU A 140 20.99 -27.66 -12.24
C GLU A 140 20.27 -27.46 -10.89
N SER A 141 20.07 -26.20 -10.52
CA SER A 141 19.21 -25.76 -9.41
C SER A 141 17.95 -25.06 -9.95
N LEU A 142 16.90 -24.92 -9.12
CA LEU A 142 15.70 -24.15 -9.48
C LEU A 142 16.05 -22.72 -9.92
N GLY A 143 17.05 -22.10 -9.27
CA GLY A 143 17.58 -20.79 -9.64
C GLY A 143 18.20 -20.79 -11.04
N SER A 144 19.01 -21.79 -11.38
CA SER A 144 19.59 -21.91 -12.72
C SER A 144 18.54 -22.15 -13.81
N ILE A 145 17.47 -22.89 -13.50
CA ILE A 145 16.33 -23.13 -14.38
C ILE A 145 15.51 -21.84 -14.55
N ALA A 146 15.24 -21.11 -13.46
CA ALA A 146 14.56 -19.82 -13.50
C ALA A 146 15.36 -18.78 -14.30
N GLN A 147 16.67 -18.73 -14.14
CA GLN A 147 17.55 -17.89 -14.95
C GLN A 147 17.44 -18.24 -16.44
N ARG A 148 17.30 -19.52 -16.77
CA ARG A 148 17.20 -20.01 -18.15
C ARG A 148 15.91 -19.60 -18.83
N TYR A 149 14.78 -19.72 -18.12
CA TYR A 149 13.45 -19.47 -18.68
C TYR A 149 12.96 -18.04 -18.48
N TYR A 150 13.31 -17.38 -17.39
CA TYR A 150 12.84 -16.03 -17.05
C TYR A 150 13.91 -14.94 -17.18
N GLY A 151 15.19 -15.33 -17.34
CA GLY A 151 16.30 -14.38 -17.27
C GLY A 151 16.62 -13.90 -15.85
N ASP A 152 15.98 -14.48 -14.83
CA ASP A 152 16.05 -14.05 -13.44
C ASP A 152 16.00 -15.26 -12.48
N ARG A 153 17.08 -15.46 -11.71
CA ARG A 153 17.20 -16.53 -10.70
C ARG A 153 16.15 -16.43 -9.59
N SER A 154 15.71 -15.22 -9.25
CA SER A 154 14.77 -14.98 -8.14
C SER A 154 13.37 -15.55 -8.41
N ARG A 155 13.04 -15.80 -9.68
CA ARG A 155 11.74 -16.37 -10.11
C ARG A 155 11.63 -17.89 -9.93
N SER A 156 12.61 -18.51 -9.27
CA SER A 156 12.62 -19.94 -8.96
C SER A 156 11.53 -20.36 -7.97
N GLU A 157 11.03 -19.42 -7.15
CA GLU A 157 9.89 -19.64 -6.24
C GLU A 157 8.63 -20.10 -7.00
N VAL A 158 8.39 -19.57 -8.20
CA VAL A 158 7.22 -19.94 -9.00
C VAL A 158 7.33 -21.39 -9.52
N ILE A 159 8.55 -21.82 -9.85
CA ILE A 159 8.83 -23.22 -10.23
C ILE A 159 8.72 -24.14 -9.00
N TRP A 160 9.13 -23.65 -7.83
CA TRP A 160 9.03 -24.38 -6.58
C TRP A 160 7.57 -24.66 -6.20
N GLU A 161 6.74 -23.62 -6.19
CA GLU A 161 5.34 -23.67 -5.78
C GLU A 161 4.51 -24.56 -6.71
N ILE A 162 4.67 -24.42 -8.03
CA ILE A 162 3.88 -25.17 -9.01
C ILE A 162 4.19 -26.67 -9.03
N ASN A 163 5.43 -27.03 -8.67
CA ASN A 163 5.86 -28.43 -8.56
C ASN A 163 5.67 -28.99 -7.15
N GLN A 164 5.13 -28.20 -6.21
CA GLN A 164 4.88 -28.59 -4.82
C GLN A 164 6.11 -29.20 -4.16
N LEU A 165 7.26 -28.58 -4.41
CA LEU A 165 8.54 -29.08 -3.92
C LEU A 165 8.68 -28.83 -2.41
N PRO A 166 9.39 -29.69 -1.66
CA PRO A 166 9.63 -29.47 -0.24
C PRO A 166 10.49 -28.22 -0.01
N ARG A 167 10.52 -27.69 1.22
CA ARG A 167 11.21 -26.43 1.60
C ARG A 167 12.71 -26.40 1.25
N ASN A 168 13.35 -27.57 1.12
CA ASN A 168 14.72 -27.70 0.62
C ASN A 168 14.80 -28.84 -0.41
N PRO A 169 14.42 -28.58 -1.68
CA PRO A 169 14.31 -29.63 -2.68
C PRO A 169 15.67 -29.94 -3.29
N ARG A 170 16.10 -31.20 -3.17
CA ARG A 170 17.23 -31.72 -3.94
C ARG A 170 16.73 -32.19 -5.30
N LEU A 171 17.06 -31.45 -6.35
CA LEU A 171 16.65 -31.82 -7.70
C LEU A 171 17.40 -33.09 -8.15
N THR A 172 16.66 -34.15 -8.48
CA THR A 172 17.24 -35.37 -9.03
C THR A 172 17.42 -35.22 -10.53
N VAL A 173 18.59 -35.60 -11.04
CA VAL A 173 18.86 -35.60 -12.48
C VAL A 173 17.86 -36.52 -13.19
N GLY A 174 17.23 -36.02 -14.26
CA GLY A 174 16.15 -36.70 -14.96
C GLY A 174 14.74 -36.41 -14.44
N ALA A 175 14.60 -35.69 -13.31
CA ALA A 175 13.29 -35.27 -12.82
C ALA A 175 12.64 -34.27 -13.78
N SER A 176 11.33 -34.41 -13.98
CA SER A 176 10.54 -33.49 -14.80
C SER A 176 9.93 -32.40 -13.92
N LEU A 177 10.25 -31.14 -14.21
CA LEU A 177 9.71 -29.97 -13.54
C LEU A 177 8.83 -29.16 -14.50
N ARG A 178 7.71 -28.66 -14.00
CA ARG A 178 6.83 -27.73 -14.73
C ARG A 178 7.30 -26.31 -14.50
N VAL A 179 7.61 -25.58 -15.57
CA VAL A 179 8.10 -24.21 -15.53
C VAL A 179 7.03 -23.27 -16.11
N PRO A 180 6.31 -22.49 -15.28
CA PRO A 180 5.14 -21.71 -15.67
C PRO A 180 5.50 -20.34 -16.28
N GLU A 181 4.83 -19.88 -17.32
CA GLU A 181 4.99 -18.53 -17.89
C GLU A 181 4.46 -17.46 -16.93
N ILE A 182 5.31 -16.57 -16.41
CA ILE A 182 4.88 -15.53 -15.48
C ILE A 182 4.40 -14.31 -16.29
N PRO A 183 3.13 -13.87 -16.16
CA PRO A 183 2.63 -12.72 -16.91
C PRO A 183 3.47 -11.47 -16.65
N GLY A 184 3.96 -10.84 -17.72
CA GLY A 184 4.80 -9.64 -17.64
C GLY A 184 6.30 -9.92 -17.45
N VAL A 185 6.73 -11.18 -17.35
CA VAL A 185 8.14 -11.58 -17.32
C VAL A 185 8.52 -12.22 -18.66
N PRO A 186 9.65 -11.84 -19.29
CA PRO A 186 10.12 -12.50 -20.50
C PRO A 186 10.25 -14.02 -20.31
N PHE A 187 9.65 -14.81 -21.20
CA PHE A 187 9.67 -16.28 -21.13
C PHE A 187 10.39 -16.89 -22.34
N TYR A 188 11.59 -17.42 -22.13
CA TYR A 188 12.46 -17.93 -23.19
C TYR A 188 12.24 -19.44 -23.40
N LEU A 189 11.57 -19.80 -24.50
CA LEU A 189 11.28 -21.20 -24.88
C LEU A 189 12.52 -21.95 -25.40
N SER A 190 13.55 -21.22 -25.85
CA SER A 190 14.83 -21.76 -26.33
C SER A 190 15.98 -21.04 -25.60
N PRO A 191 16.89 -21.77 -24.95
CA PRO A 191 18.01 -21.15 -24.24
C PRO A 191 18.88 -20.36 -25.21
N ARG A 192 19.46 -19.23 -24.77
CA ARG A 192 20.63 -18.64 -25.45
C ARG A 192 21.74 -19.69 -25.50
N GLU A 193 21.94 -20.33 -26.65
CA GLU A 193 23.20 -21.00 -26.96
C GLU A 193 24.29 -19.91 -27.05
N GLY A 194 25.15 -19.82 -26.04
CA GLY A 194 26.19 -18.79 -26.01
C GLY A 194 26.80 -18.46 -24.65
N ALA A 195 26.55 -19.24 -23.60
CA ALA A 195 27.36 -19.20 -22.39
C ALA A 195 27.96 -20.61 -22.17
N ASP A 196 29.10 -20.83 -22.81
CA ASP A 196 29.94 -22.02 -22.62
C ASP A 196 30.37 -22.11 -21.13
N PRO A 197 29.99 -23.15 -20.37
CA PRO A 197 30.37 -23.32 -18.97
C PRO A 197 31.81 -23.81 -18.79
N SER A 198 32.57 -24.03 -19.86
CA SER A 198 33.81 -24.84 -19.83
C SER A 198 35.10 -24.05 -19.60
N ARG A 199 35.06 -22.75 -19.31
CA ARG A 199 36.24 -21.96 -18.94
C ARG A 199 36.01 -21.17 -17.66
N GLY A 200 36.44 -21.77 -16.54
CA GLY A 200 36.55 -21.12 -15.25
C GLY A 200 36.26 -22.11 -14.14
N THR A 201 37.33 -22.72 -13.63
CA THR A 201 37.37 -23.53 -12.41
C THR A 201 36.39 -23.05 -11.33
N ILE A 202 35.53 -23.99 -10.94
CA ILE A 202 34.60 -23.95 -9.82
C ILE A 202 35.35 -23.76 -8.49
N PRO A 203 34.89 -22.87 -7.59
CA PRO A 203 34.67 -23.27 -6.20
C PRO A 203 33.21 -23.66 -6.01
N ARG A 204 33.01 -24.82 -5.41
CA ARG A 204 31.70 -25.44 -5.20
C ARG A 204 30.90 -24.59 -4.22
N ASP A 205 29.87 -23.90 -4.72
CA ASP A 205 28.72 -23.48 -3.92
C ASP A 205 27.49 -24.21 -4.48
N ASP A 206 27.37 -25.48 -4.09
CA ASP A 206 26.14 -26.25 -4.19
C ASP A 206 25.20 -25.77 -3.07
N LEU A 207 24.39 -24.75 -3.34
CA LEU A 207 23.15 -24.48 -2.60
C LEU A 207 22.12 -23.84 -3.57
N ALA A 208 20.84 -23.97 -3.22
CA ALA A 208 19.71 -23.27 -3.81
C ALA A 208 20.02 -21.75 -3.99
N PRO A 209 19.18 -20.91 -4.64
CA PRO A 209 19.33 -19.47 -4.45
C PRO A 209 19.42 -19.22 -2.95
N GLU A 210 20.62 -18.91 -2.47
CA GLU A 210 20.87 -18.58 -1.09
C GLU A 210 20.21 -17.22 -0.98
N ILE A 211 18.92 -17.22 -0.63
CA ILE A 211 18.35 -16.07 0.03
C ILE A 211 19.26 -15.93 1.22
N ASP A 212 20.17 -14.94 1.20
CA ASP A 212 21.03 -14.65 2.33
C ASP A 212 20.12 -14.74 3.56
N PRO A 213 20.36 -15.68 4.48
CA PRO A 213 19.43 -15.96 5.56
C PRO A 213 19.03 -14.70 6.31
N LEU A 214 19.93 -13.70 6.34
CA LEU A 214 19.71 -12.40 6.95
C LEU A 214 18.76 -11.49 6.13
N VAL A 215 18.74 -11.61 4.80
CA VAL A 215 17.76 -10.92 3.94
C VAL A 215 16.36 -11.52 4.12
N ALA A 216 16.26 -12.85 4.22
CA ALA A 216 14.99 -13.52 4.54
C ALA A 216 14.49 -13.11 5.93
N GLU A 217 15.37 -13.15 6.93
CA GLU A 217 15.09 -12.74 8.31
C GLU A 217 14.64 -11.27 8.37
N ALA A 218 15.33 -10.38 7.65
CA ALA A 218 14.96 -8.97 7.60
C ALA A 218 13.57 -8.73 6.99
N ARG A 219 13.18 -9.52 5.98
CA ARG A 219 11.84 -9.45 5.38
C ARG A 219 10.75 -9.95 6.32
N ASP A 220 10.96 -11.12 6.92
CA ASP A 220 10.03 -11.72 7.88
C ASP A 220 9.83 -10.81 9.11
N ALA A 221 10.92 -10.22 9.61
CA ALA A 221 10.86 -9.22 10.67
C ALA A 221 10.10 -7.96 10.24
N LEU A 222 10.28 -7.48 9.01
CA LEU A 222 9.53 -6.35 8.46
C LEU A 222 8.02 -6.64 8.36
N GLU A 223 7.64 -7.83 7.91
CA GLU A 223 6.24 -8.26 7.84
C GLU A 223 5.58 -8.29 9.23
N ARG A 224 6.34 -8.74 10.24
CA ARG A 224 5.94 -8.70 11.65
C ARG A 224 5.99 -7.29 12.26
N LYS A 225 6.39 -6.28 11.50
CA LYS A 225 6.66 -4.90 11.97
C LYS A 225 7.70 -4.82 13.08
N ASN A 226 8.54 -5.84 13.22
CA ASN A 226 9.70 -5.82 14.10
C ASN A 226 10.85 -5.08 13.41
N PHE A 227 10.76 -3.76 13.35
CA PHE A 227 11.72 -2.93 12.64
C PHE A 227 13.14 -2.98 13.21
N ALA A 228 13.30 -3.25 14.51
CA ALA A 228 14.61 -3.34 15.14
C ALA A 228 15.38 -4.56 14.66
N GLU A 229 14.71 -5.71 14.61
CA GLU A 229 15.27 -6.95 14.05
C GLU A 229 15.50 -6.80 12.55
N ALA A 230 14.53 -6.26 11.81
CA ALA A 230 14.67 -6.04 10.37
C ALA A 230 15.88 -5.16 10.01
N LEU A 231 16.09 -4.05 10.73
CA LEU A 231 17.26 -3.19 10.55
C LEU A 231 18.57 -3.89 10.92
N ALA A 232 18.59 -4.63 12.03
CA ALA A 232 19.79 -5.35 12.45
C ALA A 232 20.23 -6.40 11.42
N SER A 233 19.27 -7.16 10.87
CA SER A 233 19.57 -8.23 9.92
C SER A 233 20.00 -7.65 8.57
N VAL A 234 19.36 -6.58 8.08
CA VAL A 234 19.80 -5.92 6.84
C VAL A 234 21.15 -5.18 6.99
N ASP A 235 21.45 -4.65 8.19
CA ASP A 235 22.73 -4.00 8.46
C ASP A 235 23.89 -5.01 8.46
N ARG A 236 23.67 -6.24 8.93
CA ARG A 236 24.65 -7.31 8.81
C ARG A 236 24.92 -7.68 7.36
N VAL A 237 23.87 -7.77 6.53
CA VAL A 237 24.00 -8.02 5.07
C VAL A 237 24.89 -6.95 4.44
N LEU A 238 24.60 -5.67 4.72
CA LEU A 238 25.36 -4.55 4.16
C LEU A 238 26.77 -4.40 4.75
N ALA A 239 27.01 -4.88 5.98
CA ALA A 239 28.34 -4.93 6.56
C ALA A 239 29.21 -6.00 5.89
N SER A 240 28.64 -7.17 5.58
CA SER A 240 29.32 -8.24 4.86
C SER A 240 29.51 -7.93 3.38
N ASN A 241 28.54 -7.27 2.75
CA ASN A 241 28.59 -6.82 1.36
C ASN A 241 27.94 -5.44 1.19
N PRO A 242 28.73 -4.36 1.24
CA PRO A 242 28.21 -2.99 1.06
C PRO A 242 27.54 -2.73 -0.28
N TYR A 243 27.83 -3.53 -1.31
CA TYR A 243 27.25 -3.41 -2.65
C TYR A 243 26.04 -4.33 -2.86
N HIS A 244 25.52 -4.96 -1.80
CA HIS A 244 24.34 -5.83 -1.88
C HIS A 244 23.08 -5.04 -2.23
N SER A 245 22.67 -5.09 -3.51
CA SER A 245 21.57 -4.28 -4.04
C SER A 245 20.24 -4.53 -3.32
N GLU A 246 19.88 -5.79 -3.10
CA GLU A 246 18.64 -6.16 -2.42
C GLU A 246 18.63 -5.72 -0.95
N GLY A 247 19.78 -5.77 -0.28
CA GLY A 247 19.92 -5.33 1.11
C GLY A 247 19.80 -3.81 1.23
N ALA A 248 20.38 -3.09 0.27
CA ALA A 248 20.28 -1.63 0.22
C ALA A 248 18.83 -1.16 -0.01
N GLU A 249 18.10 -1.79 -0.93
CA GLU A 249 16.68 -1.49 -1.16
C GLU A 249 15.79 -1.90 0.02
N LEU A 250 16.07 -3.05 0.63
CA LEU A 250 15.34 -3.50 1.82
C LEU A 250 15.53 -2.53 2.99
N LYS A 251 16.75 -2.03 3.22
CA LYS A 251 17.01 -1.01 4.26
C LYS A 251 16.21 0.26 4.03
N LYS A 252 16.09 0.75 2.79
CA LYS A 252 15.25 1.92 2.47
C LYS A 252 13.79 1.65 2.83
N THR A 253 13.28 0.49 2.43
CA THR A 253 11.90 0.07 2.69
C THR A 253 11.61 -0.04 4.19
N ILE A 254 12.53 -0.64 4.96
CA ILE A 254 12.40 -0.76 6.42
C ILE A 254 12.38 0.62 7.07
N LEU A 255 13.31 1.53 6.71
CA LEU A 255 13.36 2.89 7.26
C LEU A 255 12.10 3.69 6.93
N TYR A 256 11.59 3.56 5.70
CA TYR A 256 10.33 4.20 5.28
C TYR A 256 9.15 3.70 6.11
N SER A 257 8.99 2.37 6.20
CA SER A 257 7.89 1.73 6.95
C SER A 257 7.96 2.03 8.44
N LEU A 258 9.17 2.00 9.04
CA LEU A 258 9.40 2.39 10.43
C LEU A 258 8.99 3.85 10.65
N GLY A 259 9.49 4.76 9.81
CA GLY A 259 9.20 6.19 9.89
C GLY A 259 7.71 6.49 9.85
N LYS A 260 6.99 5.91 8.89
CA LYS A 260 5.55 6.07 8.69
C LYS A 260 4.72 5.46 9.83
N THR A 261 5.09 4.26 10.28
CA THR A 261 4.39 3.57 11.37
C THR A 261 4.54 4.35 12.68
N ARG A 262 5.77 4.78 13.00
CA ARG A 262 6.05 5.56 14.22
C ARG A 262 5.41 6.93 14.21
N LEU A 263 5.28 7.55 13.03
CA LEU A 263 4.53 8.80 12.88
C LEU A 263 3.06 8.61 13.26
N GLY A 264 2.41 7.53 12.78
CA GLY A 264 1.03 7.19 13.13
C GLY A 264 0.85 6.89 14.62
N GLU A 265 1.85 6.28 15.25
CA GLU A 265 1.89 6.02 16.70
C GLU A 265 2.25 7.25 17.55
N ARG A 266 2.50 8.42 16.92
CA ARG A 266 2.98 9.66 17.59
C ARG A 266 4.33 9.51 18.28
N ARG A 267 5.13 8.51 17.90
CA ARG A 267 6.51 8.33 18.35
C ARG A 267 7.42 9.15 17.44
N TYR A 268 7.34 10.48 17.58
CA TYR A 268 7.93 11.42 16.62
C TYR A 268 9.45 11.36 16.55
N ASP A 269 10.14 11.03 17.64
CA ASP A 269 11.60 10.93 17.68
C ASP A 269 12.13 9.80 16.77
N GLU A 270 11.66 8.57 17.01
CA GLU A 270 12.01 7.41 16.18
C GLU A 270 11.59 7.61 14.72
N SER A 271 10.42 8.20 14.50
CA SER A 271 9.96 8.53 13.15
C SER A 271 10.93 9.48 12.45
N TYR A 272 11.28 10.59 13.10
CA TYR A 272 12.18 11.60 12.54
C TYR A 272 13.57 11.04 12.27
N GLN A 273 14.13 10.24 13.18
CA GLN A 273 15.43 9.62 13.01
C GLN A 273 15.46 8.66 11.81
N ALA A 274 14.47 7.77 11.68
CA ALA A 274 14.39 6.83 10.57
C ALA A 274 14.26 7.54 9.22
N LEU A 275 13.42 8.58 9.15
CA LEU A 275 13.20 9.35 7.92
C LEU A 275 14.43 10.19 7.55
N VAL A 276 15.16 10.75 8.52
CA VAL A 276 16.44 11.45 8.25
C VAL A 276 17.51 10.47 7.76
N GLN A 277 17.58 9.26 8.30
CA GLN A 277 18.48 8.22 7.78
C GLN A 277 18.12 7.86 6.34
N LEU A 278 16.83 7.68 6.03
CA LEU A 278 16.38 7.43 4.66
C LEU A 278 16.72 8.60 3.73
N ALA A 279 16.54 9.84 4.17
CA ALA A 279 16.87 11.03 3.39
C ALA A 279 18.36 11.11 3.02
N LYS A 280 19.26 10.62 3.89
CA LYS A 280 20.70 10.52 3.58
C LYS A 280 21.00 9.49 2.49
N LEU A 281 20.22 8.41 2.43
CA LEU A 281 20.38 7.35 1.43
C LEU A 281 19.72 7.71 0.09
N THR A 282 18.52 8.28 0.13
CA THR A 282 17.73 8.60 -1.05
C THR A 282 16.82 9.80 -0.76
N PRO A 283 17.28 11.04 -1.03
CA PRO A 283 16.53 12.26 -0.72
C PRO A 283 15.19 12.39 -1.45
N ARG A 284 15.05 11.72 -2.60
CA ARG A 284 13.82 11.69 -3.43
C ARG A 284 13.18 10.31 -3.35
N TYR A 285 12.60 10.00 -2.19
CA TYR A 285 11.87 8.75 -1.96
C TYR A 285 10.40 9.08 -1.63
N ASP A 286 9.47 8.70 -2.50
CA ASP A 286 8.01 8.86 -2.31
C ASP A 286 7.60 10.21 -1.68
N ASP A 287 6.93 10.17 -0.53
CA ASP A 287 6.43 11.30 0.27
C ASP A 287 7.36 11.68 1.45
N LEU A 288 8.64 11.29 1.39
CA LEU A 288 9.62 11.44 2.47
C LEU A 288 9.75 12.88 2.99
N THR A 289 9.75 13.87 2.10
CA THR A 289 9.87 15.28 2.50
C THR A 289 8.72 15.70 3.41
N ASP A 290 7.50 15.26 3.10
CA ASP A 290 6.31 15.60 3.85
C ASP A 290 6.28 14.86 5.19
N LEU A 291 6.59 13.56 5.18
CA LEU A 291 6.69 12.74 6.40
C LEU A 291 7.74 13.29 7.36
N THR A 292 8.93 13.66 6.85
CA THR A 292 10.02 14.21 7.67
C THR A 292 9.62 15.53 8.31
N ARG A 293 8.94 16.40 7.55
CA ARG A 293 8.42 17.67 8.05
C ARG A 293 7.36 17.47 9.14
N GLN A 294 6.43 16.52 8.96
CA GLN A 294 5.41 16.18 9.95
C GLN A 294 6.02 15.62 11.23
N ALA A 295 6.95 14.65 11.11
CA ALA A 295 7.65 14.06 12.25
C ALA A 295 8.44 15.12 13.03
N ARG A 296 9.17 16.00 12.33
CA ARG A 296 9.90 17.12 12.95
C ARG A 296 8.97 18.05 13.71
N ALA A 297 7.85 18.46 13.12
CA ALA A 297 6.90 19.37 13.77
C ALA A 297 6.28 18.74 15.02
N GLY A 298 5.91 17.45 14.97
CA GLY A 298 5.41 16.70 16.12
C GLY A 298 6.46 16.58 17.24
N LEU A 299 7.72 16.29 16.88
CA LEU A 299 8.82 16.18 17.82
C LEU A 299 9.12 17.51 18.52
N VAL A 300 9.16 18.62 17.76
CA VAL A 300 9.32 19.98 18.29
C VAL A 300 8.25 20.28 19.34
N GLN A 301 6.98 20.02 19.01
CA GLN A 301 5.88 20.27 19.93
C GLN A 301 5.95 19.39 21.19
N GLN A 302 6.27 18.10 21.04
CA GLN A 302 6.41 17.17 22.15
C GLN A 302 7.52 17.61 23.12
N ARG A 303 8.71 17.89 22.59
CA ARG A 303 9.88 18.36 23.37
C ARG A 303 9.58 19.70 24.07
N TYR A 304 8.94 20.63 23.36
CA TYR A 304 8.55 21.91 23.96
C TYR A 304 7.60 21.75 25.14
N ASN A 305 6.55 20.93 24.98
CA ASN A 305 5.57 20.66 26.03
C ASN A 305 6.21 19.96 27.24
N GLU A 306 7.15 19.06 27.01
CA GLU A 306 7.90 18.39 28.06
C GLU A 306 8.76 19.39 28.86
N GLY A 307 9.47 20.29 28.19
CA GLY A 307 10.19 21.37 28.87
C GLY A 307 9.26 22.26 29.70
N VAL A 308 8.06 22.57 29.21
CA VAL A 308 7.05 23.31 30.00
C VAL A 308 6.57 22.53 31.22
N ARG A 309 6.40 21.20 31.11
CA ARG A 309 6.03 20.33 32.24
C ARG A 309 7.15 20.31 33.30
N LEU A 310 8.39 20.09 32.88
CA LEU A 310 9.57 20.06 33.76
C LEU A 310 9.79 21.40 34.46
N TYR A 311 9.58 22.51 33.76
CA TYR A 311 9.66 23.85 34.34
C TYR A 311 8.63 24.06 35.45
N ARG A 312 7.39 23.57 35.27
CA ARG A 312 6.35 23.61 36.31
C ARG A 312 6.66 22.72 37.51
N GLU A 313 7.42 21.65 37.29
CA GLU A 313 7.93 20.75 38.34
C GLU A 313 9.24 21.26 38.97
N GLU A 314 9.65 22.50 38.67
CA GLU A 314 10.88 23.14 39.17
C GLU A 314 12.19 22.42 38.75
N LYS A 315 12.11 21.48 37.81
CA LYS A 315 13.27 20.79 37.21
C LYS A 315 13.85 21.63 36.08
N LEU A 316 14.46 22.76 36.43
CA LEU A 316 14.84 23.82 35.49
C LEU A 316 15.94 23.38 34.51
N GLU A 317 16.94 22.62 34.95
CA GLU A 317 18.02 22.12 34.09
C GLU A 317 17.47 21.19 33.00
N GLN A 318 16.60 20.25 33.39
CA GLN A 318 15.97 19.31 32.46
C GLN A 318 15.06 20.05 31.47
N ALA A 319 14.34 21.09 31.93
CA ALA A 319 13.53 21.93 31.05
C ALA A 319 14.37 22.67 30.00
N ILE A 320 15.54 23.18 30.39
CA ILE A 320 16.50 23.83 29.48
C ILE A 320 16.98 22.83 28.43
N ASP A 321 17.31 21.60 28.82
CA ASP A 321 17.79 20.58 27.87
C ASP A 321 16.72 20.24 26.81
N GLU A 322 15.45 20.10 27.22
CA GLU A 322 14.35 19.86 26.28
C GLU A 322 14.13 21.04 25.31
N TRP A 323 14.24 22.28 25.78
CA TRP A 323 14.13 23.46 24.91
C TRP A 323 15.35 23.66 24.01
N LYS A 324 16.56 23.24 24.43
CA LYS A 324 17.74 23.22 23.57
C LYS A 324 17.55 22.21 22.42
N ALA A 325 17.03 21.03 22.72
CA ALA A 325 16.66 20.06 21.68
C ALA A 325 15.60 20.62 20.70
N VAL A 326 14.64 21.42 21.19
CA VAL A 326 13.72 22.17 20.32
C VAL A 326 14.48 23.11 19.39
N LEU A 327 15.48 23.85 19.87
CA LEU A 327 16.25 24.79 19.04
C LEU A 327 17.20 24.12 18.05
N GLU A 328 17.67 22.90 18.34
CA GLU A 328 18.38 22.06 17.34
C GLU A 328 17.45 21.69 16.17
N LEU A 329 16.18 21.43 16.48
CA LEU A 329 15.17 21.08 15.50
C LEU A 329 14.51 22.30 14.86
N ASP A 330 14.39 23.44 15.52
CA ASP A 330 13.85 24.69 14.99
C ASP A 330 14.61 25.88 15.60
N PRO A 331 15.69 26.34 14.94
CA PRO A 331 16.53 27.42 15.46
C PRO A 331 15.80 28.75 15.67
N ARG A 332 14.60 28.93 15.07
CA ARG A 332 13.81 30.15 15.18
C ARG A 332 12.58 29.97 16.09
N HIS A 333 12.52 28.92 16.89
CA HIS A 333 11.39 28.66 17.78
C HIS A 333 11.24 29.77 18.84
N PRO A 334 10.20 30.63 18.75
CA PRO A 334 10.15 31.90 19.46
C PRO A 334 10.03 31.76 20.99
N SER A 335 9.35 30.71 21.46
CA SER A 335 9.07 30.51 22.88
C SER A 335 10.17 29.73 23.61
N ALA A 336 10.90 28.85 22.91
CA ALA A 336 11.91 27.99 23.53
C ALA A 336 13.09 28.82 24.04
N ARG A 337 13.57 29.76 23.21
CA ARG A 337 14.66 30.66 23.58
C ARG A 337 14.35 31.50 24.81
N LYS A 338 13.18 32.16 24.84
CA LYS A 338 12.74 32.98 25.98
C LYS A 338 12.63 32.15 27.26
N ASN A 339 12.10 30.93 27.15
CA ASN A 339 11.93 30.04 28.27
C ASN A 339 13.28 29.57 28.85
N ILE A 340 14.28 29.28 28.00
CA ILE A 340 15.66 28.98 28.42
C ILE A 340 16.25 30.16 29.20
N GLU A 341 16.22 31.37 28.61
CA GLU A 341 16.76 32.59 29.24
C GLU A 341 16.14 32.82 30.64
N GLN A 342 14.84 32.58 30.77
CA GLN A 342 14.13 32.70 32.04
C GLN A 342 14.54 31.62 33.05
N ALA A 343 14.65 30.36 32.64
CA ALA A 343 15.05 29.26 33.52
C ALA A 343 16.51 29.41 34.01
N GLU A 344 17.42 29.84 33.13
CA GLU A 344 18.82 30.13 33.48
C GLU A 344 18.92 31.26 34.51
N LEU A 345 18.08 32.31 34.38
CA LEU A 345 18.03 33.39 35.36
C LEU A 345 17.57 32.91 36.74
N ILE A 346 16.61 31.99 36.80
CA ILE A 346 16.13 31.42 38.07
C ILE A 346 17.22 30.57 38.71
N LEU A 347 17.88 29.70 37.94
CA LEU A 347 18.99 28.88 38.43
C LEU A 347 20.12 29.72 38.99
N LYS A 348 20.50 30.81 38.31
CA LYS A 348 21.51 31.75 38.80
C LYS A 348 21.11 32.36 40.15
N LYS A 349 19.86 32.80 40.30
CA LYS A 349 19.36 33.37 41.57
C LYS A 349 19.30 32.34 42.70
N LEU A 350 19.02 31.08 42.39
CA LEU A 350 19.03 29.99 43.37
C LEU A 350 20.46 29.69 43.86
N ASP A 351 21.42 29.61 42.93
CA ASP A 351 22.84 29.40 43.25
C ASP A 351 23.44 30.55 44.10
N GLU A 352 23.08 31.80 43.79
CA GLU A 352 23.49 32.96 44.60
C GLU A 352 22.92 32.94 46.03
N ARG A 353 21.76 32.28 46.23
CA ARG A 353 21.13 32.15 47.55
C ARG A 353 21.68 30.98 48.36
N THR A 354 22.09 29.89 47.72
CA THR A 354 22.67 28.73 48.40
C THR A 354 24.15 28.92 48.77
N LYS A 355 24.82 29.90 48.16
CA LYS A 355 26.20 30.30 48.48
C LYS A 355 26.33 31.36 49.59
N ARG A 356 25.22 31.94 50.04
CA ARG A 356 25.15 32.84 51.20
C ARG A 356 24.69 32.06 52.42
#